data_AF-A0A930HRX8-F1
#
_entry.id   AF-A0A930HRX8-F1
#
_cell.length_a   1.000
_cell.length_b   1.000
_cell.length_c   1.000
_cell.angle_alpha   90.00
_cell.angle_beta   90.00
_cell.angle_gamma   90.00
#
_symmetry.space_group_name_H-M   'P 1'
#
loop_
_entity.id
_entity.type
_entity.pdbx_description
1 polymer ?
#
loop_
_entity_poly.entity_id
_entity_poly.type
_entity_poly.pdbx_seq_one_letter_code
_entity_poly.pdbx_strand_id
1 'polypeptide(L)'
;MEFQSLKNIETAFRQIRLYILLFALLCAGVCGYALYSSYRFAERQREKIYVLDQGKSLMLALSQDASRNRPVEAREHVRRFHELFFSIAPDKDAIEENMSRAFALC
;
A
#
# COMPACT_ATOMS: atom_id res chain seq x y z
N MET A 1 13.19 52.35 -48.38
CA MET A 1 13.84 51.54 -47.33
C MET A 1 12.74 50.89 -46.53
N GLU A 2 12.50 49.59 -46.72
CA GLU A 2 11.42 48.90 -46.02
C GLU A 2 11.74 48.71 -44.54
N PHE A 3 10.75 48.99 -43.69
CA PHE A 3 10.85 49.06 -42.24
C PHE A 3 11.16 47.69 -41.61
N GLN A 4 12.45 47.36 -41.49
CA GLN A 4 13.00 46.18 -40.80
C GLN A 4 12.44 45.97 -39.37
N SER A 5 12.03 47.05 -38.70
CA SER A 5 11.41 47.05 -37.36
C SER A 5 10.13 46.21 -37.27
N LEU A 6 9.23 46.31 -38.25
CA LEU A 6 7.92 45.64 -38.20
C LEU A 6 8.05 44.11 -38.31
N LYS A 7 8.99 43.62 -39.12
CA LYS A 7 9.30 42.17 -39.23
C LYS A 7 9.81 41.59 -37.92
N ASN A 8 10.64 42.33 -37.17
CA ASN A 8 11.16 41.87 -35.89
C ASN A 8 10.06 41.72 -34.82
N ILE A 9 9.09 42.64 -34.80
CA ILE A 9 7.97 42.59 -33.84
C ILE A 9 7.08 41.36 -34.12
N GLU A 10 6.81 41.06 -35.39
CA GLU A 10 6.01 39.88 -35.77
C GLU A 10 6.73 38.57 -35.40
N THR A 11 8.03 38.47 -35.66
CA THR A 11 8.83 37.30 -35.23
C THR A 11 8.91 37.17 -33.70
N ALA A 12 9.00 38.29 -32.97
CA ALA A 12 9.02 38.30 -31.52
C ALA A 12 7.67 37.79 -30.94
N PHE A 13 6.53 38.24 -31.49
CA PHE A 13 5.22 37.74 -31.10
C PHE A 13 5.06 36.23 -31.34
N ARG A 14 5.58 35.74 -32.47
CA ARG A 14 5.59 34.29 -32.79
C ARG A 14 6.44 33.50 -31.80
N GLN A 15 7.62 34.01 -31.41
CA GLN A 15 8.48 33.38 -30.41
C GLN A 15 7.85 33.36 -29.01
N ILE A 16 7.25 34.47 -28.57
CA ILE A 16 6.56 34.55 -27.28
C ILE A 16 5.45 33.50 -27.18
N ARG A 17 4.65 33.34 -28.23
CA ARG A 17 3.56 32.35 -28.26
C ARG A 17 4.08 30.91 -28.18
N LEU A 18 5.23 30.64 -28.79
CA LEU A 18 5.89 29.34 -28.77
C LEU A 18 6.46 29.02 -27.37
N TYR A 19 7.06 30.02 -26.71
CA TYR A 19 7.55 29.88 -25.32
C TYR A 19 6.42 29.65 -24.32
N ILE A 20 5.29 30.36 -24.46
CA ILE A 20 4.12 30.14 -23.60
C ILE A 20 3.58 28.72 -23.77
N LEU A 21 3.53 28.20 -25.00
CA LEU A 21 3.03 26.86 -25.28
C LEU A 21 3.96 25.79 -24.67
N LEU A 22 5.28 25.96 -24.81
CA LEU A 22 6.27 25.10 -24.14
C LEU A 22 6.14 25.15 -22.61
N PHE A 23 5.97 26.35 -22.04
CA PHE A 23 5.82 26.52 -20.60
C PHE A 23 4.52 25.89 -20.08
N ALA A 24 3.41 26.03 -20.81
CA ALA A 24 2.15 25.41 -20.46
C ALA A 24 2.24 23.87 -20.50
N LEU A 25 2.91 23.30 -21.50
CA LEU A 25 3.15 21.86 -21.58
C LEU A 25 4.01 21.35 -20.42
N LEU A 26 5.05 22.09 -20.06
CA LEU A 26 5.91 21.75 -18.93
C LEU A 26 5.14 21.80 -17.61
N CYS A 27 4.34 22.84 -17.40
CA CYS A 27 3.49 22.98 -16.21
C CYS A 27 2.45 21.85 -16.12
N ALA A 28 1.78 21.52 -17.24
CA ALA A 28 0.85 20.40 -17.30
C ALA A 28 1.54 19.06 -16.98
N GLY A 29 2.76 18.84 -17.49
CA GLY A 29 3.56 17.66 -17.18
C GLY A 29 3.90 17.54 -15.70
N VAL A 30 4.35 18.64 -15.07
CA VAL A 30 4.66 18.67 -13.63
C VAL A 30 3.40 18.42 -12.80
N CYS A 31 2.27 19.05 -13.11
CA CYS A 31 1.00 18.82 -12.43
C CYS A 31 0.53 17.36 -12.57
N GLY A 32 0.62 16.79 -13.77
CA GLY A 32 0.26 15.38 -14.01
C GLY A 32 1.14 14.41 -13.22
N TYR A 33 2.46 14.66 -13.18
CA TYR A 33 3.39 13.86 -12.38
C TYR A 33 3.11 13.97 -10.88
N ALA A 34 2.84 15.17 -10.37
CA ALA A 34 2.50 15.40 -8.97
C ALA A 34 1.23 14.64 -8.57
N LEU A 35 0.18 14.70 -9.41
CA LEU A 35 -1.05 13.94 -9.19
C LEU A 35 -0.79 12.43 -9.18
N TYR A 36 -0.09 11.92 -10.19
CA TYR A 36 0.25 10.50 -10.27
C TYR A 36 1.04 10.02 -9.06
N SER A 37 2.06 10.77 -8.64
CA SER A 37 2.86 10.46 -7.46
C SER A 37 2.04 10.48 -6.18
N SER A 38 1.07 11.40 -6.06
CA SER A 38 0.16 11.50 -4.92
C SER A 38 -0.76 10.28 -4.83
N TYR A 39 -1.37 9.86 -5.94
CA TYR A 39 -2.22 8.66 -5.98
C TYR A 39 -1.44 7.40 -5.63
N ARG A 40 -0.27 7.21 -6.23
CA ARG A 40 0.64 6.09 -5.93
C ARG A 40 1.07 6.07 -4.46
N PHE A 41 1.27 7.24 -3.86
CA PHE A 41 1.60 7.35 -2.43
C PHE A 41 0.39 7.01 -1.55
N ALA A 42 -0.81 7.49 -1.91
CA ALA A 42 -2.05 7.15 -1.21
C ALA A 42 -2.37 5.65 -1.27
N GLU A 43 -2.12 4.98 -2.40
CA GLU A 43 -2.25 3.52 -2.51
C GLU A 43 -1.30 2.79 -1.56
N ARG A 44 -0.03 3.18 -1.51
CA ARG A 44 0.95 2.60 -0.57
C ARG A 44 0.64 2.90 0.89
N GLN A 45 -0.05 4.00 1.19
CA GLN A 45 -0.54 4.27 2.53
C GLN A 45 -1.75 3.39 2.88
N ARG A 46 -2.64 3.08 1.92
CA ARG A 46 -3.79 2.19 2.14
C ARG A 46 -3.39 0.74 2.46
N GLU A 47 -2.18 0.31 2.08
CA GLU A 47 -1.63 -0.99 2.46
C GLU A 47 -1.18 -1.08 3.93
N LYS A 48 -1.13 0.05 4.66
CA LYS A 48 -0.77 0.09 6.09
C LYS A 48 -2.04 0.18 6.93
N ILE A 49 -2.56 -0.98 7.35
CA ILE A 49 -3.69 -1.05 8.28
C ILE A 49 -3.18 -0.68 9.68
N TYR A 50 -3.66 0.44 10.22
CA TYR A 50 -3.37 0.87 11.59
C TYR A 50 -4.37 0.18 12.53
N VAL A 51 -3.95 -0.88 13.21
CA VAL A 51 -4.76 -1.49 14.25
C VAL A 51 -4.46 -0.76 15.56
N LEU A 52 -5.49 -0.12 16.12
CA LEU A 52 -5.40 0.53 17.42
C LEU A 52 -5.59 -0.55 18.49
N ASP A 53 -4.50 -1.05 19.05
CA ASP A 53 -4.60 -1.89 20.25
C ASP A 53 -4.99 -1.00 21.43
N GLN A 54 -5.91 -1.48 22.26
CA GLN A 54 -6.58 -0.70 23.31
C GLN A 54 -5.60 -0.21 24.39
N GLY A 55 -4.90 0.88 24.11
CA GLY A 55 -4.27 1.75 25.11
C GLY A 55 -2.74 1.79 25.15
N LYS A 56 -1.98 0.97 24.42
CA LYS A 56 -0.50 1.09 24.40
C LYS A 56 0.09 0.78 23.03
N SER A 57 0.74 1.81 22.48
CA SER A 57 1.55 1.85 21.25
C SER A 57 0.83 1.46 19.96
N LEU A 58 0.75 2.41 19.01
CA LEU A 58 0.53 2.11 17.59
C LEU A 58 1.64 1.15 17.13
N MET A 59 1.38 -0.15 17.17
CA MET A 59 2.25 -1.10 16.52
C MET A 59 1.97 -0.95 15.03
N LEU A 60 2.92 -0.35 14.33
CA LEU A 60 2.95 -0.29 12.87
C LEU A 60 2.97 -1.74 12.37
N ALA A 61 1.78 -2.30 12.12
CA ALA A 61 1.64 -3.57 11.43
C ALA A 61 2.02 -3.31 9.96
N LEU A 62 3.31 -3.05 9.74
CA LEU A 62 3.92 -3.36 8.46
C LEU A 62 3.53 -4.80 8.21
N SER A 63 2.89 -5.04 7.08
CA SER A 63 2.91 -6.33 6.41
C SER A 63 4.38 -6.72 6.19
N GLN A 64 5.08 -7.13 7.25
CA GLN A 64 6.33 -7.82 7.13
C GLN A 64 6.01 -9.07 6.32
N ASP A 65 6.76 -9.25 5.24
CA ASP A 65 6.73 -10.38 4.32
C ASP A 65 6.09 -11.63 4.95
N ALA A 66 4.80 -11.84 4.67
CA ALA A 66 4.07 -13.02 5.15
C ALA A 66 4.80 -14.31 4.72
N SER A 67 5.52 -14.25 3.60
CA SER A 67 6.42 -15.30 3.11
C SER A 67 7.54 -15.65 4.09
N ARG A 68 8.09 -14.67 4.82
CA ARG A 68 9.17 -14.87 5.79
C ARG A 68 8.64 -15.30 7.17
N ASN A 69 7.41 -14.92 7.54
CA ASN A 69 6.79 -15.31 8.81
C ASN A 69 6.21 -16.73 8.81
N ARG A 70 5.68 -17.20 7.67
CA ARG A 70 5.09 -18.55 7.51
C ARG A 70 5.91 -19.72 8.07
N PRO A 71 7.24 -19.83 7.84
CA PRO A 71 8.00 -20.95 8.39
C PRO A 71 8.13 -20.91 9.92
N VAL A 72 8.12 -19.72 10.53
CA VAL A 72 8.21 -19.58 12.00
C VAL A 72 6.85 -19.88 12.63
N GLU A 73 5.78 -19.37 12.03
CA GLU A 73 4.40 -19.61 12.46
C GLU A 73 4.05 -21.11 12.42
N ALA A 74 4.40 -21.80 11.33
CA ALA A 74 4.20 -23.25 11.23
C ALA A 74 4.95 -24.03 12.32
N ARG A 75 6.19 -23.62 12.65
CA ARG A 75 6.98 -24.26 13.72
C ARG A 75 6.36 -24.01 15.10
N GLU A 76 5.87 -22.81 15.36
CA GLU A 76 5.17 -22.51 16.61
C GLU A 76 3.83 -23.25 16.73
N HIS A 77 3.07 -23.40 15.64
CA HIS A 77 1.85 -24.21 15.64
C HIS A 77 2.13 -25.66 16.03
N VAL A 78 3.19 -26.26 15.47
CA VAL A 78 3.61 -27.62 15.83
C VAL A 78 4.04 -27.68 17.30
N ARG A 79 4.86 -26.72 17.77
CA ARG A 79 5.30 -26.69 19.17
C ARG A 79 4.13 -26.57 20.14
N ARG A 80 3.22 -25.63 19.91
CA ARG A 80 2.03 -25.39 20.74
C ARG A 80 1.10 -26.60 20.72
N PHE A 81 0.93 -27.27 19.58
CA PHE A 81 0.17 -28.52 19.53
C PHE A 81 0.77 -29.59 20.44
N HIS A 82 2.09 -29.82 20.36
CA HIS A 82 2.75 -30.80 21.22
C HIS A 82 2.65 -30.43 22.70
N GLU A 83 2.85 -29.15 23.04
CA GLU A 83 2.69 -28.68 24.42
C GLU A 83 1.28 -28.94 24.94
N LEU A 84 0.24 -28.54 24.21
CA LEU A 84 -1.15 -28.75 24.63
C LEU A 84 -1.50 -30.24 24.70
N PHE A 85 -1.03 -31.05 23.74
CA PHE A 85 -1.30 -32.49 23.69
C PHE A 85 -0.73 -33.24 24.89
N PHE A 86 0.45 -32.86 25.38
CA PHE A 86 1.11 -33.54 26.50
C PHE A 86 0.88 -32.90 27.88
N SER A 87 0.45 -31.64 27.94
CA SER A 87 0.23 -30.94 29.22
C SER A 87 -1.24 -30.90 29.65
N ILE A 88 -2.19 -30.95 28.71
CA ILE A 88 -3.62 -30.92 29.02
C ILE A 88 -4.14 -32.35 29.05
N ALA A 89 -4.72 -32.77 30.19
CA ALA A 89 -5.46 -34.02 30.26
C ALA A 89 -6.66 -33.95 29.31
N PRO A 90 -6.93 -34.97 28.49
CA PRO A 90 -7.99 -34.93 27.50
C PRO A 90 -9.35 -34.76 28.19
N ASP A 91 -10.00 -33.63 27.94
CA ASP A 91 -11.36 -33.37 28.36
C ASP A 91 -12.33 -34.02 27.36
N LYS A 92 -13.02 -35.07 27.80
CA LYS A 92 -13.90 -35.88 26.97
C LYS A 92 -15.02 -35.06 26.35
N ASP A 93 -15.61 -34.15 27.12
CA ASP A 93 -16.78 -33.39 26.69
C ASP A 93 -16.40 -32.39 25.59
N ALA A 94 -15.24 -31.74 25.73
CA ALA A 94 -14.69 -30.84 24.72
C ALA A 94 -14.29 -31.56 23.41
N ILE A 95 -13.84 -32.81 23.48
CA ILE A 95 -13.52 -33.63 22.30
C ILE A 95 -14.79 -34.02 21.55
N GLU A 96 -15.83 -34.46 22.27
CA GLU A 96 -17.10 -34.88 21.69
C GLU A 96 -17.84 -33.70 21.03
N GLU A 97 -17.82 -32.52 21.65
CA GLU A 97 -18.36 -31.29 21.07
C GLU A 97 -17.60 -30.85 19.80
N ASN A 98 -16.26 -30.85 19.83
CA ASN A 98 -15.46 -30.47 18.66
C ASN A 98 -15.62 -31.47 17.49
N MET A 99 -15.73 -32.77 17.78
CA MET A 99 -16.01 -33.80 16.77
C MET A 99 -17.40 -33.62 16.14
N SER A 100 -18.42 -33.36 16.95
CA SER A 100 -19.78 -33.07 16.46
C SER A 100 -19.79 -31.84 15.53
N ARG A 101 -19.11 -30.76 15.94
CA ARG A 101 -18.97 -29.55 15.11
C ARG A 101 -18.22 -29.81 13.82
N ALA A 102 -17.13 -30.60 13.85
CA ALA A 102 -16.36 -30.94 12.66
C ALA A 102 -17.18 -31.77 11.66
N PHE A 103 -17.95 -32.76 12.14
CA PHE A 103 -18.84 -33.55 11.28
C PHE A 103 -20.02 -32.75 10.72
N ALA A 104 -20.47 -31.70 11.41
CA ALA A 104 -21.51 -30.81 10.91
C ALA A 104 -21.03 -29.80 9.84
N LEU A 105 -19.71 -29.61 9.70
CA LEU A 105 -19.09 -28.68 8.76
C LEU A 105 -18.62 -29.36 7.45
N CYS A 106 -18.70 -30.70 7.37
CA CYS A 106 -18.50 -31.48 6.15
C CYS A 106 -19.84 -31.79 5.48
#